data_AF-A0A2G9R7G6-F1
#
_entry.id   AF-A0A2G9R7G6-F1
#
_cell.length_a   1.000
_cell.length_b   1.000
_cell.length_c   1.000
_cell.angle_alpha   90.00
_cell.angle_beta   90.00
_cell.angle_gamma   90.00
#
_symmetry.space_group_name_H-M   'P 1'
#
loop_
_entity.id
_entity.type
_entity.pdbx_description
1 polymer ?
#
loop_
_entity_poly.entity_id
_entity_poly.type
_entity_poly.pdbx_seq_one_letter_code
_entity_poly.pdbx_strand_id
1 'polypeptide(L)'
;MMRPYNAFIFISLQQPEIMCTAEVLYYSDKNCPPDVKFTLQTKPENYTATQDQEFYTKMKNNKEPLVAENIPDKFGNVAPDMEPVWNLGIAAAGFVKWKNSTEETLFAMTVIDKVEQQ
;
A
#
# COMPACT_ATOMS: atom_id res chain seq x y z
N MET A 1 8.33 -29.55 -1.54
CA MET A 1 8.78 -29.40 -0.14
C MET A 1 8.54 -27.93 0.21
N MET A 2 7.42 -27.60 0.86
CA MET A 2 7.05 -26.22 1.19
C MET A 2 8.04 -25.64 2.20
N ARG A 3 8.70 -24.53 1.85
CA ARG A 3 9.46 -23.71 2.80
C ARG A 3 8.54 -22.57 3.26
N PRO A 4 8.15 -22.49 4.54
CA PRO A 4 7.42 -21.33 5.03
C PRO A 4 8.38 -20.15 5.03
N TYR A 5 8.17 -19.19 4.13
CA TYR A 5 8.83 -17.89 4.21
C TYR A 5 8.03 -17.04 5.20
N ASN A 6 8.60 -16.78 6.37
CA ASN A 6 8.10 -15.78 7.30
C ASN A 6 8.36 -14.40 6.69
N ALA A 7 7.39 -13.84 5.99
CA ALA A 7 7.45 -12.46 5.53
C ALA A 7 7.05 -11.53 6.68
N PHE A 8 8.04 -10.87 7.30
CA PHE A 8 7.79 -9.76 8.21
C PHE A 8 7.54 -8.50 7.39
N ILE A 9 6.27 -8.12 7.24
CA ILE A 9 5.92 -6.82 6.66
C ILE A 9 6.04 -5.79 7.79
N PHE A 10 7.14 -5.05 7.81
CA PHE A 10 7.27 -3.86 8.64
C PHE A 10 6.46 -2.74 8.01
N ILE A 11 5.24 -2.50 8.51
CA ILE A 11 4.52 -1.27 8.21
C ILE A 11 5.01 -0.24 9.24
N SER A 12 5.85 0.70 8.82
CA SER A 12 6.18 1.87 9.62
C SER A 12 4.92 2.73 9.76
N LEU A 13 4.15 2.49 10.81
CA LEU A 13 3.11 3.41 11.28
C LEU A 13 3.57 3.97 12.62
N GLN A 14 3.17 5.19 12.95
CA GLN A 14 3.27 5.78 14.29
C GLN A 14 2.32 5.04 15.26
N GLN A 15 2.43 3.71 15.34
CA GLN A 15 1.54 2.78 16.02
C GLN A 15 2.36 1.78 16.83
N PRO A 16 1.78 1.16 17.88
CA PRO A 16 2.41 0.04 18.58
C PRO A 16 2.74 -1.09 17.58
N GLU A 17 3.85 -1.79 17.82
CA GLU A 17 4.22 -2.96 17.01
C GLU A 17 3.07 -3.98 17.02
N ILE A 18 2.41 -4.17 15.87
CA ILE A 18 1.36 -5.17 15.71
C ILE A 18 2.02 -6.45 15.20
N MET A 19 1.94 -7.53 15.97
CA MET A 19 2.39 -8.83 15.52
C MET A 19 1.38 -9.41 14.51
N CYS A 20 1.89 -9.70 13.31
CA CYS A 20 1.17 -10.33 12.21
C CYS A 20 1.82 -11.69 11.90
N THR A 21 1.00 -12.73 11.81
CA THR A 21 1.38 -14.03 11.25
C THR A 21 0.65 -14.21 9.94
N ALA A 22 1.37 -14.53 8.86
CA ALA A 22 0.78 -14.72 7.54
C ALA A 22 1.25 -16.03 6.90
N GLU A 23 0.33 -16.67 6.17
CA GLU A 23 0.59 -17.79 5.28
C GLU A 23 0.33 -17.32 3.85
N VAL A 24 1.31 -17.53 2.97
CA VAL A 24 1.23 -17.15 1.55
C VAL A 24 1.46 -18.40 0.71
N LEU A 25 0.49 -18.74 -0.13
CA LEU A 25 0.56 -19.89 -1.03
C LEU A 25 0.71 -19.41 -2.47
N TYR A 26 1.85 -19.72 -3.08
CA TYR A 26 2.11 -19.51 -4.50
C TYR A 26 1.75 -20.74 -5.32
N TYR A 27 1.27 -20.52 -6.54
CA TYR A 27 0.87 -21.56 -7.47
C TYR A 27 1.86 -21.65 -8.62
N SER A 28 2.58 -22.77 -8.76
CA SER A 28 3.60 -22.94 -9.81
C SER A 28 3.02 -23.25 -11.20
N ASP A 29 1.79 -23.75 -11.25
CA ASP A 29 1.11 -24.27 -12.45
C ASP A 29 -0.05 -23.38 -12.93
N LYS A 30 -0.33 -22.28 -12.20
CA LYS A 30 -1.45 -21.39 -12.48
C LYS A 30 -0.98 -19.95 -12.49
N ASN A 31 -1.39 -19.22 -13.52
CA ASN A 31 -1.21 -17.77 -13.59
C ASN A 31 -2.31 -17.06 -12.75
N CYS A 32 -2.30 -17.29 -11.44
CA CYS A 32 -3.24 -16.67 -10.51
C CYS A 32 -2.52 -16.04 -9.31
N PRO A 33 -3.13 -15.05 -8.64
CA PRO A 33 -2.56 -14.45 -7.44
C PRO A 33 -2.29 -15.48 -6.34
N PRO A 34 -1.30 -15.24 -5.47
CA PRO A 34 -1.07 -16.09 -4.31
C PRO A 34 -2.22 -15.95 -3.32
N ASP A 35 -2.58 -17.04 -2.66
CA ASP A 35 -3.53 -16.98 -1.55
C ASP A 35 -2.83 -16.48 -0.29
N VAL A 36 -3.44 -15.52 0.38
CA VAL A 36 -2.90 -14.90 1.58
C VAL A 36 -3.90 -15.08 2.72
N LYS A 37 -3.45 -15.71 3.80
CA LYS A 37 -4.16 -15.75 5.08
C LYS A 37 -3.29 -15.08 6.12
N PHE A 38 -3.87 -14.24 6.96
CA PHE A 38 -3.12 -13.60 8.02
C PHE A 38 -3.96 -13.50 9.30
N THR A 39 -3.25 -13.44 10.42
CA THR A 39 -3.79 -13.24 11.76
C THR A 39 -3.05 -12.10 12.42
N LEU A 40 -3.80 -11.15 12.95
CA LEU A 40 -3.26 -10.07 13.77
C LEU A 40 -3.50 -10.42 15.24
N GLN A 41 -2.49 -10.30 16.09
CA GLN A 41 -2.64 -10.58 17.52
C GLN A 41 -3.50 -9.52 18.23
N THR A 42 -3.46 -8.29 17.73
CA THR A 42 -4.25 -7.17 18.22
C THR A 42 -5.00 -6.52 17.06
N LYS A 43 -6.19 -5.99 17.35
CA LYS A 43 -6.95 -5.21 16.38
C LYS A 43 -6.25 -3.85 16.21
N PRO A 44 -5.91 -3.43 14.97
CA PRO A 44 -5.39 -2.10 14.75
C PRO A 44 -6.44 -1.05 15.10
N GLU A 45 -6.02 -0.02 15.84
CA GLU A 45 -6.82 1.17 16.08
C GLU A 45 -6.77 2.10 14.86
N ASN A 46 -7.89 2.74 14.55
CA ASN A 46 -7.98 3.67 13.42
C ASN A 46 -7.60 5.10 13.86
N TYR A 47 -6.32 5.32 14.15
CA TYR A 47 -5.82 6.64 14.57
C TYR A 47 -5.87 7.70 13.48
N THR A 48 -5.96 7.30 12.20
CA THR A 48 -5.96 8.21 11.05
C THR A 48 -7.35 8.66 10.60
N ALA A 49 -8.41 8.19 11.27
CA ALA A 49 -9.79 8.41 10.84
C ALA A 49 -10.13 9.89 10.61
N THR A 50 -9.61 10.79 11.45
CA THR A 50 -9.83 12.23 11.30
C THR A 50 -9.06 12.79 10.11
N GLN A 51 -7.77 12.47 9.95
CA GLN A 51 -6.98 12.91 8.78
C GLN A 51 -7.56 12.37 7.47
N ASP A 52 -8.00 11.10 7.46
CA ASP A 52 -8.61 10.46 6.29
C ASP A 52 -9.91 11.18 5.90
N GLN A 53 -10.73 11.56 6.88
CA GLN A 53 -11.97 12.30 6.65
C GLN A 53 -11.71 13.74 6.16
N GLU A 54 -10.67 14.41 6.68
CA GLU A 54 -10.26 15.73 6.22
C GLU A 54 -9.77 15.67 4.77
N PHE A 55 -8.93 14.70 4.44
CA PHE A 55 -8.46 14.48 3.07
C PHE A 55 -9.62 14.19 2.12
N TYR A 56 -10.53 13.29 2.49
CA TYR A 56 -11.73 13.00 1.70
C TYR A 56 -12.57 14.26 1.47
N THR A 57 -12.80 15.06 2.51
CA THR A 57 -13.59 16.29 2.42
C THR A 57 -12.90 17.32 1.53
N LYS A 58 -11.58 17.46 1.61
CA LYS A 58 -10.79 18.34 0.73
C LYS A 58 -10.94 17.90 -0.72
N MET A 59 -10.67 16.63 -1.04
CA MET A 59 -10.73 16.10 -2.40
C MET A 59 -12.14 16.24 -3.01
N LYS A 60 -13.19 16.04 -2.20
CA LYS A 60 -14.59 16.19 -2.62
C LYS A 60 -14.96 17.64 -2.96
N ASN A 61 -14.36 18.61 -2.28
CA ASN A 61 -14.68 20.03 -2.43
C ASN A 61 -13.71 20.78 -3.38
N ASN A 62 -12.74 20.09 -3.97
CA ASN A 62 -11.84 20.69 -4.93
C ASN A 62 -12.63 21.24 -6.13
N LYS A 63 -12.33 22.49 -6.53
CA LYS A 63 -12.97 23.16 -7.67
C LYS A 63 -12.48 22.61 -9.00
N GLU A 64 -11.23 22.18 -9.05
CA GLU A 64 -10.58 21.57 -10.20
C GLU A 64 -10.10 20.17 -9.80
N PRO A 65 -10.15 19.18 -10.70
CA PRO A 65 -9.62 17.86 -10.41
C PRO A 65 -8.13 17.92 -10.04
N LEU A 66 -7.73 17.18 -9.02
CA LEU A 66 -6.31 17.02 -8.69
C LEU A 66 -5.59 16.36 -9.87
N VAL A 67 -4.55 17.01 -10.39
CA VAL A 67 -3.62 16.45 -11.36
C VAL A 67 -2.21 16.61 -10.81
N ALA A 68 -1.47 15.51 -10.70
CA ALA A 68 -0.09 15.53 -10.23
C ALA A 68 0.75 14.45 -10.91
N GLU A 69 2.06 14.67 -10.94
CA GLU A 69 3.02 13.81 -11.62
C GLU A 69 4.29 13.68 -10.78
N ASN A 70 5.05 12.60 -10.98
CA ASN A 70 6.35 12.36 -10.35
C ASN A 70 6.32 12.48 -8.82
N ILE A 71 5.52 11.63 -8.15
CA ILE A 71 5.46 11.55 -6.69
C ILE A 71 6.02 10.20 -6.23
N PRO A 72 7.14 10.12 -5.50
CA PRO A 72 8.01 11.22 -5.06
C PRO A 72 8.78 11.81 -6.24
N ASP A 73 9.34 13.01 -6.03
CA ASP A 73 10.21 13.63 -7.02
C ASP A 73 11.50 12.81 -7.25
N LYS A 74 12.32 13.23 -8.22
CA LYS A 74 13.59 12.57 -8.54
C LYS A 74 14.61 12.51 -7.39
N PHE A 75 14.38 13.26 -6.31
CA PHE A 75 15.21 13.28 -5.11
C PHE A 75 14.58 12.48 -3.96
N GLY A 76 13.41 11.86 -4.17
CA GLY A 76 12.68 11.10 -3.17
C GLY A 76 11.78 11.94 -2.27
N ASN A 77 11.54 13.22 -2.59
CA ASN A 77 10.69 14.08 -1.77
C ASN A 77 9.21 13.95 -2.16
N VAL A 78 8.35 13.94 -1.14
CA VAL A 78 6.90 14.04 -1.29
C VAL A 78 6.46 15.35 -0.62
N ALA A 79 5.74 16.20 -1.34
CA ALA A 79 5.18 17.42 -0.76
C ALA A 79 4.13 17.05 0.32
N PRO A 80 4.03 17.77 1.44
CA PRO A 80 3.12 17.41 2.54
C PRO A 80 1.64 17.27 2.14
N ASP A 81 1.19 18.05 1.15
CA ASP A 81 -0.16 17.99 0.62
C ASP A 81 -0.40 16.80 -0.33
N MET A 82 0.67 16.20 -0.84
CA MET A 82 0.66 15.00 -1.68
C MET A 82 0.95 13.71 -0.90
N GLU A 83 1.33 13.79 0.37
CA GLU A 83 1.55 12.62 1.22
C GLU A 83 0.33 11.70 1.31
N PRO A 84 -0.92 12.19 1.46
CA PRO A 84 -2.10 11.32 1.42
C PRO A 84 -2.30 10.64 0.06
N VAL A 85 -1.97 11.33 -1.04
CA VAL A 85 -2.07 10.77 -2.41
C VAL A 85 -1.02 9.68 -2.61
N TRP A 86 0.21 9.90 -2.13
CA TRP A 86 1.29 8.91 -2.14
C TRP A 86 0.92 7.66 -1.33
N ASN A 87 0.40 7.84 -0.11
CA ASN A 87 -0.02 6.75 0.77
C ASN A 87 -1.17 5.95 0.15
N LEU A 88 -2.15 6.62 -0.47
CA LEU A 88 -3.22 5.96 -1.23
C LEU A 88 -2.66 5.18 -2.44
N GLY A 89 -1.68 5.75 -3.13
CA GLY A 89 -0.94 5.07 -4.21
C GLY A 89 -0.25 3.80 -3.73
N ILE A 90 0.43 3.84 -2.58
CA ILE A 90 1.05 2.66 -1.96
C ILE A 90 0.01 1.59 -1.64
N ALA A 91 -1.12 1.98 -1.03
CA ALA A 91 -2.20 1.05 -0.70
C ALA A 91 -2.77 0.38 -1.95
N ALA A 92 -3.04 1.15 -3.01
CA ALA A 92 -3.52 0.64 -4.29
C ALA A 92 -2.49 -0.25 -5.00
N ALA A 93 -1.22 0.15 -4.98
CA ALA A 93 -0.13 -0.64 -5.55
C ALA A 93 0.05 -1.97 -4.82
N GLY A 94 -0.23 -2.04 -3.52
CA GLY A 94 -0.22 -3.29 -2.75
C GLY A 94 -1.09 -4.38 -3.39
N PHE A 95 -2.28 -4.01 -3.89
CA PHE A 95 -3.17 -4.94 -4.60
C PHE A 95 -2.57 -5.41 -5.93
N VAL A 96 -1.99 -4.50 -6.71
CA VAL A 96 -1.35 -4.84 -7.99
C VAL A 96 -0.14 -5.73 -7.77
N LYS A 97 0.68 -5.44 -6.76
CA LYS A 97 1.83 -6.28 -6.38
C LYS A 97 1.36 -7.67 -6.02
N TRP A 98 0.45 -7.79 -5.05
CA TRP A 98 -0.11 -9.06 -4.63
C TRP A 98 -0.61 -9.88 -5.82
N LYS A 99 -1.42 -9.27 -6.69
CA LYS A 99 -2.01 -9.95 -7.85
C LYS A 99 -0.97 -10.55 -8.81
N ASN A 100 0.20 -9.93 -8.95
CA ASN A 100 1.23 -10.33 -9.90
C ASN A 100 2.44 -11.03 -9.24
N SER A 101 2.44 -11.22 -7.92
CA SER A 101 3.56 -11.81 -7.20
C SER A 101 3.70 -13.31 -7.47
N THR A 102 4.94 -13.73 -7.70
CA THR A 102 5.41 -15.12 -7.73
C THR A 102 6.54 -15.30 -6.71
N GLU A 103 7.01 -16.54 -6.51
CA GLU A 103 8.16 -16.82 -5.64
C GLU A 103 9.46 -16.12 -6.09
N GLU A 104 9.55 -15.72 -7.36
CA GLU A 104 10.75 -15.13 -7.96
C GLU A 104 10.69 -13.60 -8.09
N THR A 105 9.55 -13.00 -7.77
CA THR A 105 9.35 -11.54 -7.93
C THR A 105 9.47 -10.80 -6.63
N LEU A 106 10.08 -9.61 -6.68
CA LEU A 106 10.09 -8.65 -5.58
C LEU A 106 9.73 -7.25 -6.10
N PHE A 107 8.44 -6.88 -5.97
CA PHE A 107 7.96 -5.59 -6.47
C PHE A 107 8.11 -4.46 -5.45
N ALA A 108 8.81 -3.40 -5.84
CA ALA A 108 8.85 -2.13 -5.14
C ALA A 108 7.98 -1.10 -5.88
N MET A 109 7.28 -0.24 -5.12
CA MET A 109 6.63 0.94 -5.71
C MET A 109 7.66 2.05 -5.57
N THR A 110 7.93 2.74 -6.67
CA THR A 110 8.99 3.75 -6.73
C THR A 110 8.41 5.15 -6.91
N VAL A 111 7.47 5.31 -7.85
CA VAL A 111 6.92 6.60 -8.22
C VAL A 111 5.49 6.44 -8.74
N ILE A 112 4.67 7.45 -8.50
CA ILE A 112 3.43 7.73 -9.22
C ILE A 112 3.84 8.65 -10.38
N ASP A 113 3.83 8.09 -11.59
CA ASP A 113 4.17 8.84 -12.82
C ASP A 113 3.15 9.94 -13.08
N LYS A 114 1.86 9.60 -13.03
CA LYS A 114 0.74 10.53 -13.13
C LYS A 114 -0.45 10.06 -12.31
N VAL A 115 -1.16 11.00 -11.68
CA VAL A 115 -2.45 10.81 -11.01
C VAL A 115 -3.40 11.94 -11.40
N GLU A 116 -4.65 11.57 -11.67
CA GLU A 116 -5.70 12.49 -12.10
C GLU A 116 -7.01 12.09 -11.42
N GLN A 117 -7.61 13.03 -10.68
CA GLN A 117 -8.92 12.86 -10.06
C GLN A 117 -10.00 12.81 -11.15
N GLN A 118 -10.91 11.84 -11.04
CA GLN A 118 -12.06 11.66 -11.94
C GLN A 118 -13.34 12.20 -11.30
#